data_AF-A0AAV6HEZ3-F1
#
_entry.id   AF-A0AAV6HEZ3-F1
#
_cell.length_a   1.000
_cell.length_b   1.000
_cell.length_c   1.000
_cell.angle_alpha   90.00
_cell.angle_beta   90.00
_cell.angle_gamma   90.00
#
_symmetry.space_group_name_H-M   'P 1'
#
loop_
_entity.id
_entity.type
_entity.pdbx_description
1 polymer ?
#
loop_
_entity_poly.entity_id
_entity_poly.type
_entity_poly.pdbx_seq_one_letter_code
_entity_poly.pdbx_strand_id
1 'polypeptide(L)'
;MHHSLFANHDTLRGRGRTHVHCRSKLNERDTMASGDVEDFIEQNRQLADSVEAFRSISESDKHWKSRREFILRNINDYEDPHLDHLLALSMVWANNVFLGCRYSADILEKARVMAEGIVVEDAPVFKTRDEIMQQQRK
;
A
#
# COMPACT_ATOMS: atom_id res chain seq x y z
N MET A 1 -50.19 -14.81 -74.07
CA MET A 1 -49.15 -14.42 -73.09
C MET A 1 -49.44 -15.15 -71.78
N HIS A 2 -48.40 -15.38 -70.96
CA HIS A 2 -48.30 -16.24 -69.78
C HIS A 2 -47.95 -17.71 -70.07
N HIS A 3 -46.67 -18.11 -69.99
CA HIS A 3 -45.82 -18.36 -68.79
C HIS A 3 -46.15 -19.69 -68.10
N SER A 4 -45.22 -20.47 -67.54
CA SER A 4 -43.82 -20.83 -67.82
C SER A 4 -43.44 -21.89 -66.75
N LEU A 5 -42.42 -22.66 -67.06
CA LEU A 5 -41.65 -23.68 -66.32
C LEU A 5 -41.53 -23.65 -64.77
N PHE A 6 -41.37 -24.87 -64.23
CA PHE A 6 -40.49 -25.38 -63.15
C PHE A 6 -40.20 -24.57 -61.87
N ALA A 7 -40.32 -25.24 -60.71
CA ALA A 7 -39.23 -25.60 -59.76
C ALA A 7 -39.68 -25.60 -58.28
N ASN A 8 -39.13 -26.57 -57.53
CA ASN A 8 -39.15 -26.68 -56.06
C ASN A 8 -38.53 -25.45 -55.38
N HIS A 9 -39.13 -24.95 -54.30
CA HIS A 9 -38.47 -24.56 -53.03
C HIS A 9 -39.49 -24.02 -52.00
N ASP A 10 -39.15 -24.17 -50.72
CA ASP A 10 -39.65 -23.47 -49.51
C ASP A 10 -41.10 -23.66 -49.01
N THR A 11 -41.23 -23.95 -47.69
CA THR A 11 -41.72 -22.97 -46.69
C THR A 11 -42.19 -23.61 -45.34
N LEU A 12 -41.38 -23.37 -44.28
CA LEU A 12 -41.73 -23.06 -42.86
C LEU A 12 -42.21 -24.16 -41.88
N ARG A 13 -41.97 -24.14 -40.55
CA ARG A 13 -41.12 -23.36 -39.59
C ARG A 13 -41.44 -23.81 -38.14
N GLY A 14 -40.41 -23.95 -37.29
CA GLY A 14 -40.41 -23.57 -35.85
C GLY A 14 -40.70 -24.67 -34.81
N ARG A 15 -40.12 -24.71 -33.60
CA ARG A 15 -39.17 -23.83 -32.86
C ARG A 15 -38.52 -24.68 -31.74
N GLY A 16 -37.18 -24.65 -31.65
CA GLY A 16 -36.45 -25.12 -30.47
C GLY A 16 -36.58 -24.13 -29.30
N ARG A 17 -36.76 -24.63 -28.08
CA ARG A 17 -36.77 -23.84 -26.84
C ARG A 17 -35.34 -23.45 -26.46
N THR A 18 -35.13 -22.15 -26.34
CA THR A 18 -33.93 -21.49 -25.84
C THR A 18 -33.72 -21.77 -24.35
N HIS A 19 -32.51 -22.20 -23.98
CA HIS A 19 -32.03 -22.20 -22.59
C HIS A 19 -30.74 -21.38 -22.53
N VAL A 20 -30.85 -20.05 -22.41
CA VAL A 20 -29.69 -19.17 -22.14
C VAL A 20 -30.19 -17.83 -21.59
N HIS A 21 -30.25 -17.70 -20.27
CA HIS A 21 -30.36 -16.37 -19.63
C HIS A 21 -29.79 -16.28 -18.19
N CYS A 22 -28.82 -17.11 -17.79
CA CYS A 22 -28.20 -16.96 -16.47
C CYS A 22 -26.66 -16.83 -16.47
N ARG A 23 -26.03 -16.73 -17.64
CA ARG A 23 -24.55 -16.70 -17.74
C ARG A 23 -23.95 -15.27 -17.82
N SER A 24 -24.74 -14.25 -18.14
CA SER A 24 -24.26 -12.87 -18.30
C SER A 24 -24.03 -12.14 -16.97
N LYS A 25 -24.91 -12.32 -15.97
CA LYS A 25 -24.81 -11.59 -14.69
C LYS A 25 -23.65 -12.01 -13.78
N LEU A 26 -23.06 -13.18 -14.01
CA LEU A 26 -21.86 -13.63 -13.29
C LEU A 26 -20.60 -12.95 -13.86
N ASN A 27 -20.53 -12.83 -15.19
CA ASN A 27 -19.39 -12.23 -15.89
C ASN A 27 -19.20 -10.73 -15.58
N GLU A 28 -20.29 -9.97 -15.42
CA GLU A 28 -20.22 -8.53 -15.12
C GLU A 28 -19.75 -8.22 -13.69
N ARG A 29 -20.09 -9.07 -12.71
CA ARG A 29 -19.63 -8.90 -11.31
C ARG A 29 -18.17 -9.27 -11.15
N ASP A 30 -17.72 -10.34 -11.80
CA ASP A 30 -16.31 -10.73 -11.79
C ASP A 30 -15.43 -9.70 -12.52
N THR A 31 -15.96 -9.06 -13.58
CA THR A 31 -15.26 -7.98 -14.30
C THR A 31 -15.19 -6.69 -13.48
N MET A 32 -16.26 -6.31 -12.76
CA MET A 32 -16.24 -5.15 -11.84
C MET A 32 -15.27 -5.38 -10.68
N ALA A 33 -15.32 -6.57 -10.03
CA ALA A 33 -14.41 -6.90 -8.94
C ALA A 33 -12.94 -6.94 -9.38
N SER A 34 -12.65 -7.34 -10.62
CA SER A 34 -11.30 -7.30 -11.18
C SER A 34 -10.81 -5.89 -11.45
N GLY A 35 -11.68 -4.98 -11.92
CA GLY A 35 -11.34 -3.57 -12.16
C GLY A 35 -11.01 -2.84 -10.86
N ASP A 36 -11.84 -3.05 -9.82
CA ASP A 36 -11.64 -2.41 -8.51
C ASP A 36 -10.31 -2.81 -7.85
N VAL A 37 -9.88 -4.06 -8.03
CA VAL A 37 -8.60 -4.56 -7.51
C VAL A 37 -7.42 -3.96 -8.26
N GLU A 38 -7.50 -3.85 -9.59
CA GLU A 38 -6.42 -3.30 -10.41
C GLU A 38 -6.21 -1.80 -10.12
N ASP A 39 -7.28 -1.04 -9.95
CA ASP A 39 -7.23 0.36 -9.55
C ASP A 39 -6.59 0.54 -8.17
N PHE A 40 -6.92 -0.33 -7.21
CA PHE A 40 -6.32 -0.30 -5.87
C PHE A 40 -4.82 -0.62 -5.89
N ILE A 41 -4.39 -1.56 -6.73
CA ILE A 41 -2.96 -1.88 -6.91
C ILE A 41 -2.22 -0.69 -7.53
N GLU A 42 -2.83 -0.02 -8.49
CA GLU A 42 -2.26 1.16 -9.13
C GLU A 42 -2.11 2.33 -8.15
N GLN A 43 -3.15 2.62 -7.37
CA GLN A 43 -3.09 3.65 -6.32
C GLN A 43 -2.00 3.37 -5.29
N ASN A 44 -1.85 2.12 -4.84
CA ASN A 44 -0.79 1.75 -3.91
C ASN A 44 0.61 1.93 -4.50
N ARG A 45 0.79 1.64 -5.80
CA ARG A 45 2.06 1.90 -6.49
C ARG A 45 2.38 3.39 -6.54
N GLN A 46 1.40 4.21 -6.92
CA GLN A 46 1.55 5.66 -6.97
C GLN A 46 1.85 6.26 -5.60
N LEU A 47 1.21 5.76 -4.55
CA LEU A 47 1.49 6.16 -3.17
C LEU A 47 2.92 5.80 -2.78
N ALA A 48 3.35 4.57 -3.07
CA ALA A 48 4.71 4.10 -2.79
C ALA A 48 5.76 4.96 -3.49
N ASP A 49 5.53 5.32 -4.75
CA ASP A 49 6.41 6.19 -5.53
C ASP A 49 6.43 7.63 -4.99
N SER A 50 5.26 8.14 -4.57
CA SER A 50 5.15 9.47 -3.96
C SER A 50 5.93 9.56 -2.64
N VAL A 51 5.93 8.48 -1.85
CA VAL A 51 6.68 8.43 -0.58
C VAL A 51 8.20 8.50 -0.81
N GLU A 52 8.72 7.99 -1.94
CA GLU A 52 10.15 8.11 -2.26
C GLU A 52 10.62 9.57 -2.34
N ALA A 53 9.74 10.51 -2.67
CA ALA A 53 10.07 11.94 -2.69
C ALA A 53 10.41 12.51 -1.31
N PHE A 54 10.04 11.84 -0.21
CA PHE A 54 10.32 12.30 1.15
C PHE A 54 11.70 11.91 1.66
N ARG A 55 12.47 11.12 0.91
CA ARG A 55 13.82 10.70 1.31
C ARG A 55 14.78 11.89 1.40
N SER A 56 15.58 11.94 2.46
CA SER A 56 16.64 12.96 2.58
C SER A 56 17.96 12.49 1.96
N ILE A 57 18.73 13.42 1.39
CA ILE A 57 20.03 13.15 0.76
C ILE A 57 21.08 12.57 1.72
N SER A 58 20.98 12.89 3.01
CA SER A 58 21.94 12.45 4.03
C SER A 58 21.49 11.16 4.73
N GLU A 59 20.40 10.56 4.27
CA GLU A 59 19.79 9.40 4.89
C GLU A 59 20.36 8.10 4.33
N SER A 60 20.89 7.25 5.22
CA SER A 60 21.38 5.93 4.82
C SER A 60 20.24 4.99 4.41
N ASP A 61 20.54 3.97 3.62
CA ASP A 61 19.49 3.04 3.14
C ASP A 61 18.77 2.31 4.27
N LYS A 62 19.48 1.95 5.35
CA LYS A 62 18.87 1.31 6.53
C LYS A 62 17.89 2.26 7.25
N HIS A 63 18.28 3.53 7.35
CA HIS A 63 17.46 4.59 7.94
C HIS A 63 16.22 4.81 7.08
N TRP A 64 16.40 5.02 5.77
CA TRP A 64 15.31 5.27 4.84
C TRP A 64 14.33 4.10 4.76
N LYS A 65 14.80 2.86 4.64
CA LYS A 65 13.94 1.66 4.59
C LYS A 65 12.94 1.63 5.75
N SER A 66 13.41 1.92 6.97
CA SER A 66 12.58 1.90 8.16
C SER A 66 11.67 3.12 8.24
N ARG A 67 12.17 4.32 7.89
CA ARG A 67 11.37 5.54 7.89
C ARG A 67 10.27 5.52 6.83
N ARG A 68 10.55 4.96 5.65
CA ARG A 68 9.59 4.74 4.58
C ARG A 68 8.43 3.86 5.03
N GLU A 69 8.73 2.75 5.71
CA GLU A 69 7.71 1.87 6.29
C GLU A 69 6.84 2.61 7.32
N PHE A 70 7.48 3.43 8.16
CA PHE A 70 6.77 4.29 9.11
C PHE A 70 5.80 5.23 8.41
N ILE A 71 6.22 5.88 7.32
CA ILE A 71 5.36 6.79 6.56
C ILE A 71 4.20 6.02 5.93
N LEU A 72 4.47 4.95 5.18
CA LEU A 72 3.43 4.17 4.48
C LEU A 72 2.36 3.60 5.43
N ARG A 73 2.76 3.19 6.63
CA ARG A 73 1.82 2.69 7.64
C ARG A 73 0.84 3.76 8.12
N ASN A 74 1.29 5.01 8.23
CA ASN A 74 0.55 6.08 8.90
C ASN A 74 -0.01 7.11 7.90
N ILE A 75 0.39 7.11 6.63
CA ILE A 75 0.05 8.18 5.65
C ILE A 75 -1.45 8.34 5.43
N ASN A 76 -2.23 7.26 5.53
CA ASN A 76 -3.68 7.32 5.37
C ASN A 76 -4.39 8.05 6.51
N ASP A 77 -3.75 8.20 7.67
CA ASP A 77 -4.28 8.93 8.84
C ASP A 77 -3.91 10.42 8.82
N TYR A 78 -3.11 10.85 7.84
CA TYR A 78 -2.58 12.20 7.73
C TYR A 78 -2.85 12.78 6.34
N GLU A 79 -3.84 13.65 6.27
CA GLU A 79 -4.09 14.47 5.08
C GLU A 79 -3.36 15.81 5.18
N ASP A 80 -3.19 16.49 4.05
CA ASP A 80 -2.74 17.88 4.04
C ASP A 80 -3.68 18.75 4.90
N PRO A 81 -3.15 19.66 5.76
CA PRO A 81 -1.76 20.11 5.86
C PRO A 81 -0.92 19.35 6.92
N HIS A 82 -1.42 18.24 7.46
CA HIS A 82 -0.78 17.54 8.58
C HIS A 82 0.31 16.55 8.14
N LEU A 83 0.53 16.38 6.84
CA LEU A 83 1.58 15.52 6.31
C LEU A 83 2.98 15.88 6.84
N ASP A 84 3.29 17.17 6.96
CA ASP A 84 4.57 17.63 7.53
C ASP A 84 4.78 17.14 8.97
N HIS A 85 3.70 17.02 9.75
CA HIS A 85 3.76 16.49 11.11
C HIS A 85 4.10 14.98 11.09
N LEU A 86 3.53 14.22 10.17
CA LEU A 86 3.90 12.81 9.98
C LEU A 86 5.38 12.69 9.60
N LEU A 87 5.85 13.49 8.64
CA LEU A 87 7.24 13.48 8.21
C LEU A 87 8.19 13.80 9.37
N ALA A 88 7.85 14.80 10.19
CA ALA A 88 8.62 15.13 11.39
C ALA A 88 8.65 13.97 12.41
N LEU A 89 7.51 13.33 12.68
CA LEU A 89 7.43 12.18 13.59
C LEU A 89 8.24 10.98 13.07
N SER A 90 8.18 10.72 11.76
CA SER A 90 8.98 9.66 11.13
C SER A 90 10.48 9.88 11.33
N MET A 91 10.93 11.13 11.26
CA MET A 91 12.32 11.53 11.46
C MET A 91 12.71 11.43 12.94
N VAL A 92 11.85 11.87 13.86
CA VAL A 92 12.07 11.74 15.31
C VAL A 92 12.24 10.28 15.71
N TRP A 93 11.34 9.41 15.23
CA TRP A 93 11.41 7.98 15.48
C TRP A 93 12.72 7.39 14.95
N ALA A 94 13.04 7.63 13.67
CA ALA A 94 14.20 7.02 13.05
C ALA A 94 15.52 7.56 13.63
N ASN A 95 15.63 8.86 13.93
CA ASN A 95 16.78 9.42 14.64
C ASN A 95 16.94 8.85 16.06
N ASN A 96 15.83 8.60 16.77
CA ASN A 96 15.90 7.96 18.08
C ASN A 96 16.42 6.52 17.96
N VAL A 97 15.92 5.74 17.00
CA VAL A 97 16.28 4.32 16.80
C VAL A 97 17.69 4.14 16.23
N PHE A 98 18.12 4.95 15.26
CA PHE A 98 19.39 4.76 14.55
C PHE A 98 20.53 5.65 15.03
N LEU A 99 20.24 6.78 15.67
CA LEU A 99 21.24 7.74 16.14
C LEU A 99 21.22 7.95 17.66
N GLY A 100 20.22 7.39 18.35
CA GLY A 100 20.07 7.57 19.79
C GLY A 100 19.70 9.01 20.17
N CYS A 101 19.14 9.80 19.27
CA CYS A 101 18.67 11.15 19.60
C CYS A 101 17.59 11.10 20.70
N ARG A 102 17.57 12.12 21.56
CA ARG A 102 16.63 12.22 22.69
C ARG A 102 15.65 13.35 22.45
N TYR A 103 14.40 13.10 22.79
CA TYR A 103 13.28 14.05 22.69
C TYR A 103 12.44 13.93 23.96
N SER A 104 11.37 14.73 24.08
CA SER A 104 10.43 14.60 25.20
C SER A 104 9.78 13.21 25.19
N ALA A 105 9.47 12.69 26.39
CA ALA A 105 8.86 11.38 26.56
C ALA A 105 7.55 11.25 25.77
N ASP A 106 6.74 12.32 25.75
CA ASP A 106 5.43 12.33 25.09
C ASP A 106 5.55 12.13 23.57
N ILE A 107 6.53 12.78 22.92
CA ILE A 107 6.72 12.66 21.47
C ILE A 107 7.32 11.30 21.13
N LEU A 108 8.27 10.81 21.94
CA LEU A 108 8.86 9.49 21.74
C LEU A 108 7.83 8.38 21.90
N GLU A 109 6.97 8.45 22.91
CA GLU A 109 5.94 7.43 23.12
C GLU A 109 4.93 7.43 21.97
N LYS A 110 4.49 8.62 21.52
CA LYS A 110 3.63 8.74 20.33
C LYS A 110 4.29 8.10 19.10
N ALA A 111 5.54 8.45 18.82
CA ALA A 111 6.29 7.92 17.70
C ALA A 111 6.48 6.40 17.80
N ARG A 112 6.72 5.87 19.01
CA ARG A 112 6.85 4.43 19.26
C ARG A 112 5.55 3.67 18.98
N VAL A 113 4.41 4.21 19.41
CA VAL A 113 3.08 3.62 19.14
C VAL A 113 2.79 3.59 17.64
N MET A 114 3.09 4.68 16.93
CA MET A 114 2.92 4.74 15.46
C MET A 114 3.82 3.75 14.70
N ALA A 115 4.97 3.38 15.29
CA ALA A 115 5.91 2.43 14.73
C ALA A 115 5.63 0.97 15.13
N GLU A 116 4.56 0.68 15.87
CA GLU A 116 4.30 -0.68 16.35
C GLU A 116 4.21 -1.68 15.18
N GLY A 117 4.94 -2.78 15.25
CA GLY A 117 5.00 -3.78 14.18
C GLY A 117 6.00 -3.49 13.06
N ILE A 118 6.68 -2.34 13.06
CA ILE A 118 7.82 -2.10 12.16
C ILE A 118 9.06 -2.81 12.72
N VAL A 119 9.60 -3.75 11.95
CA VAL A 119 10.80 -4.50 12.36
C VAL A 119 12.05 -3.77 11.86
N VAL A 120 12.89 -3.32 12.80
CA VAL A 120 14.19 -2.72 12.49
C VAL A 120 15.29 -3.77 12.68
N GLU A 121 15.85 -4.22 11.55
CA GLU A 121 17.00 -5.11 11.54
C GLU A 121 18.28 -4.33 11.92
N ASP A 122 19.15 -4.95 12.73
CA ASP A 122 20.43 -4.37 13.17
C ASP A 122 20.33 -3.01 13.89
N ALA A 123 19.29 -2.79 14.70
CA ALA A 123 19.20 -1.56 15.50
C ALA A 123 20.45 -1.39 16.39
N PRO A 124 21.14 -0.22 16.34
CA PRO A 124 22.31 0.01 17.18
C PRO A 124 21.96 -0.06 18.67
N VAL A 125 22.79 -0.75 19.45
CA VAL A 125 22.65 -0.77 20.91
C VAL A 125 23.39 0.44 21.49
N PHE A 126 22.66 1.49 21.85
CA PHE A 126 23.21 2.65 22.53
C PHE A 126 23.39 2.35 24.02
N LYS A 127 24.63 2.08 24.43
CA LYS A 127 24.96 2.04 25.86
C LYS A 127 25.30 3.44 26.36
N THR A 128 24.77 3.79 27.52
CA THR A 128 25.21 5.03 28.18
C THR A 128 26.62 4.86 28.75
N ARG A 129 27.35 5.97 28.94
CA ARG A 129 28.67 5.93 29.58
C ARG A 129 28.62 5.20 30.92
N ASP A 130 27.58 5.45 31.70
CA ASP A 130 27.44 4.88 33.04
C ASP A 130 27.21 3.36 33.00
N GLU A 131 26.47 2.84 32.01
CA GLU A 131 26.34 1.41 31.76
C GLU A 131 27.67 0.74 31.38
N ILE A 132 28.48 1.42 30.56
CA ILE A 132 29.82 0.94 30.19
C ILE A 132 30.71 0.89 31.45
N MET A 133 30.68 1.94 32.28
CA MET A 133 31.47 2.01 33.51
C MET A 133 31.03 0.96 34.55
N GLN A 134 29.74 0.61 34.61
CA GLN A 134 29.25 -0.47 35.48
C GLN A 134 29.66 -1.86 34.98
N GLN A 135 29.73 -2.08 33.66
CA GLN A 135 30.19 -3.35 33.08
C GLN A 135 31.69 -3.59 33.33
N GLN A 136 32.51 -2.55 33.42
CA GLN A 136 33.95 -2.67 33.73
C GLN A 136 34.27 -2.82 35.22
N ARG A 137 33.26 -2.68 36.10
CA ARG A 137 33.41 -2.89 37.56
C ARG A 137 33.14 -4.34 37.99
N LYS A 138 32.82 -5.23 37.05
CA LYS A 138 32.75 -6.69 37.25
C LYS A 138 34.02 -7.34 36.72
#